data_AF-A0A2V3DNL8-F1
#
_entry.id   AF-A0A2V3DNL8-F1
#
_cell.length_a   1.000
_cell.length_b   1.000
_cell.length_c   1.000
_cell.angle_alpha   90.00
_cell.angle_beta   90.00
_cell.angle_gamma   90.00
#
_symmetry.space_group_name_H-M   'P 1'
#
loop_
_entity.id
_entity.type
_entity.pdbx_description
1 polymer ?
#
loop_
_entity_poly.entity_id
_entity_poly.type
_entity_poly.pdbx_seq_one_letter_code
_entity_poly.pdbx_strand_id
1 'polypeptide(L)'
;MSWLGELLAVGGGVAWIMTIEKRSPTLAIRAYTPAQVADMLQEPVRTIVVHCRTHALKGAYKAGGRTSPWRIPPAAIDHYQRTRPR
;
A
#
# COMPACT_ATOMS: atom_id res chain seq x y z
N MET A 1 31.65 -7.21 39.44
CA MET A 1 32.40 -8.32 38.82
C MET A 1 31.54 -8.93 37.74
N SER A 2 32.12 -9.06 36.55
CA SER A 2 31.58 -9.74 35.37
C SER A 2 31.06 -11.15 35.68
N TRP A 3 30.18 -11.68 34.82
CA TRP A 3 30.38 -12.90 34.01
C TRP A 3 29.04 -13.57 33.61
N LEU A 4 28.86 -13.71 32.28
CA LEU A 4 28.22 -14.82 31.53
C LEU A 4 26.71 -15.09 31.71
N GLY A 5 25.89 -15.20 30.66
CA GLY A 5 26.16 -15.68 29.31
C GLY A 5 25.91 -17.18 29.23
N GLU A 6 24.66 -17.61 29.04
CA GLU A 6 24.33 -19.00 28.70
C GLU A 6 23.60 -19.04 27.35
N LEU A 7 24.32 -19.58 26.38
CA LEU A 7 23.89 -19.92 25.03
C LEU A 7 23.14 -21.25 25.07
N LEU A 8 21.86 -21.25 24.72
CA LEU A 8 21.19 -22.48 24.30
C LEU A 8 21.18 -22.54 22.77
N ALA A 9 22.10 -23.36 22.24
CA ALA A 9 22.06 -23.82 20.88
C ALA A 9 20.89 -24.80 20.71
N VAL A 10 19.83 -24.37 20.05
CA VAL A 10 18.85 -25.26 19.42
C VAL A 10 18.92 -25.00 17.92
N GLY A 11 19.22 -26.06 17.17
CA GLY A 11 19.53 -26.02 15.76
C GLY A 11 18.39 -25.57 14.85
N GLY A 12 18.80 -25.10 13.67
CA GLY A 12 18.06 -25.32 12.43
C GLY A 12 16.78 -24.50 12.23
N GLY A 13 16.94 -23.21 11.93
CA GLY A 13 15.98 -22.43 11.13
C GLY A 13 14.73 -21.96 11.87
N VAL A 14 14.73 -20.70 12.31
CA VAL A 14 13.49 -20.00 12.67
C VAL A 14 13.40 -18.69 11.91
N ALA A 15 12.37 -18.65 11.08
CA ALA A 15 12.05 -17.64 10.10
C ALA A 15 11.88 -16.25 10.72
N TRP A 16 12.25 -15.24 9.93
CA TRP A 16 11.91 -13.84 10.17
C TRP A 16 10.39 -13.69 10.34
N ILE A 17 9.93 -13.33 11.54
CA ILE A 17 8.54 -12.88 11.70
C ILE A 17 8.56 -11.37 11.56
N MET A 18 8.33 -10.94 10.31
CA MET A 18 8.12 -9.55 9.91
C MET A 18 7.07 -8.88 10.79
N THR A 19 7.44 -7.71 11.31
CA THR A 19 6.62 -6.71 11.98
C THR A 19 5.24 -6.55 11.33
N ILE A 20 4.21 -7.06 12.03
CA ILE A 20 2.79 -6.69 11.98
C ILE A 20 2.31 -6.03 10.68
N GLU A 21 1.88 -6.91 9.76
CA GLU A 21 1.01 -6.59 8.64
C GLU A 21 -0.20 -5.79 9.15
N LYS A 22 -0.28 -4.52 8.77
CA LYS A 22 -1.44 -3.65 9.01
C LYS A 22 -2.59 -4.15 8.14
N ARG A 23 -3.16 -5.31 8.46
CA ARG A 23 -4.39 -5.84 7.87
C ARG A 23 -5.53 -4.92 8.24
N SER A 24 -5.66 -3.85 7.46
CA SER A 24 -6.85 -3.02 7.47
C SER A 24 -8.04 -3.92 7.10
N PRO A 25 -9.16 -3.80 7.82
CA PRO A 25 -10.27 -4.73 7.71
C PRO A 25 -10.80 -4.77 6.29
N THR A 26 -11.19 -5.96 5.84
CA THR A 26 -11.92 -6.28 4.61
C THR A 26 -13.34 -5.68 4.61
N LEU A 27 -13.46 -4.40 4.96
CA LEU A 27 -14.56 -3.58 4.51
C LEU A 27 -14.46 -3.58 2.99
N ALA A 28 -15.55 -3.85 2.27
CA ALA A 28 -15.58 -3.73 0.82
C ALA A 28 -15.33 -2.25 0.46
N ILE A 29 -14.06 -1.83 0.42
CA ILE A 29 -13.65 -0.47 0.12
C ILE A 29 -14.05 -0.21 -1.32
N ARG A 30 -15.13 0.56 -1.49
CA ARG A 30 -15.61 0.95 -2.82
C ARG A 30 -14.58 1.81 -3.55
N ALA A 31 -13.76 2.56 -2.83
CA ALA A 31 -12.64 3.32 -3.38
C ALA A 31 -11.59 3.68 -2.31
N TYR A 32 -10.32 3.57 -2.67
CA TYR A 32 -9.16 3.93 -1.87
C TYR A 32 -8.83 5.42 -1.97
N THR A 33 -8.14 5.93 -0.95
CA THR A 33 -7.52 7.26 -0.99
C THR A 33 -6.17 7.22 -1.72
N PRO A 34 -5.66 8.35 -2.25
CA PRO A 34 -4.33 8.42 -2.84
C PRO A 34 -3.22 7.99 -1.88
N ALA A 35 -3.38 8.25 -0.57
CA ALA A 35 -2.40 7.84 0.45
C ALA A 35 -2.36 6.32 0.62
N GLN A 36 -3.51 5.65 0.60
CA GLN A 36 -3.56 4.18 0.64
C GLN A 36 -2.98 3.56 -0.64
N VAL A 37 -3.33 4.10 -1.81
CA VAL A 37 -2.78 3.60 -3.09
C VAL A 37 -1.27 3.83 -3.18
N ALA A 38 -0.78 4.95 -2.66
CA ALA A 38 0.65 5.23 -2.53
C ALA A 38 1.35 4.17 -1.68
N ASP A 39 0.78 3.79 -0.54
CA ASP A 39 1.30 2.71 0.30
C ASP A 39 1.25 1.35 -0.41
N MET A 40 0.13 1.02 -1.07
CA MET A 40 -0.03 -0.23 -1.81
C MET A 40 0.92 -0.38 -3.00
N LEU A 41 1.20 0.70 -3.71
CA LEU A 41 2.10 0.71 -4.87
C LEU A 41 3.55 1.07 -4.50
N GLN A 42 3.80 1.39 -3.22
CA GLN A 42 5.09 1.89 -2.71
C GLN A 42 5.58 3.12 -3.49
N GLU A 43 4.66 4.04 -3.81
CA GLU A 43 4.94 5.25 -4.59
C GLU A 43 4.61 6.51 -3.81
N PRO A 44 5.26 7.65 -4.12
CA PRO A 44 4.94 8.89 -3.43
C PRO A 44 3.53 9.37 -3.78
N VAL A 45 2.78 9.83 -2.77
CA VAL A 45 1.38 10.30 -2.91
C VAL A 45 1.21 11.33 -4.03
N ARG A 46 2.20 12.22 -4.22
CA ARG A 46 2.19 13.22 -5.31
C ARG A 46 2.06 12.57 -6.69
N THR A 47 2.73 11.44 -6.91
CA THR A 47 2.73 10.70 -8.16
C THR A 47 1.36 10.06 -8.39
N ILE A 48 0.77 9.47 -7.35
CA ILE A 48 -0.60 8.93 -7.41
C ILE A 48 -1.60 10.04 -7.77
N VAL A 49 -1.49 11.23 -7.17
CA VAL A 49 -2.37 12.36 -7.50
C VAL A 49 -2.19 12.82 -8.95
N VAL A 50 -0.97 12.83 -9.47
CA VAL A 50 -0.71 13.10 -10.89
C VAL A 50 -1.37 12.03 -11.76
N HIS A 51 -1.24 10.75 -11.42
CA HIS A 51 -1.87 9.64 -12.14
C HIS A 51 -3.40 9.69 -12.14
N CYS A 52 -4.02 10.19 -11.06
CA CYS A 52 -5.44 10.49 -11.05
C CYS A 52 -5.79 11.61 -12.04
N ARG A 53 -4.97 12.67 -12.11
CA ARG A 53 -5.19 13.81 -13.03
C ARG A 53 -4.93 13.48 -14.49
N THR A 54 -3.94 12.62 -14.78
CA THR A 54 -3.59 12.22 -16.16
C THR A 54 -4.37 11.01 -16.66
N HIS A 55 -5.36 10.54 -15.89
CA HIS A 55 -6.18 9.35 -16.20
C HIS A 55 -5.38 8.04 -16.35
N ALA A 56 -4.19 7.95 -15.77
CA ALA A 56 -3.46 6.69 -15.70
C ALA A 56 -4.17 5.69 -14.75
N LEU A 57 -4.73 6.19 -13.64
CA LEU A 57 -5.65 5.46 -12.78
C LEU A 57 -7.09 5.63 -13.29
N LYS A 58 -7.43 4.91 -14.38
CA LYS A 58 -8.74 5.03 -15.05
C LYS A 58 -9.90 4.71 -14.10
N GLY A 59 -10.83 5.68 -13.95
CA GLY A 59 -11.96 5.56 -13.04
C GLY A 59 -11.74 6.19 -11.66
N ALA A 60 -10.58 6.79 -11.40
CA ALA A 60 -10.41 7.68 -10.25
C ALA A 60 -11.32 8.91 -10.39
N TYR A 61 -12.04 9.25 -9.34
CA TYR A 61 -12.97 10.39 -9.30
C TYR A 61 -12.78 11.21 -8.03
N LYS A 62 -13.28 12.44 -8.02
CA LYS A 62 -13.36 13.25 -6.79
C LYS A 62 -14.72 13.06 -6.16
N ALA A 63 -14.76 12.86 -4.84
CA ALA A 63 -16.02 12.72 -4.10
C ALA A 63 -16.79 14.07 -3.92
N GLY A 64 -16.62 15.02 -4.85
CA GLY A 64 -17.19 16.36 -4.77
C GLY A 64 -16.49 17.36 -5.69
N GLY A 65 -16.38 18.61 -5.23
CA GLY A 65 -15.85 19.74 -5.99
C GLY A 65 -14.32 19.76 -6.16
N ARG A 66 -13.79 20.93 -6.57
CA ARG A 66 -12.38 21.09 -6.98
C ARG A 66 -11.38 20.69 -5.89
N THR A 67 -11.70 20.95 -4.62
CA THR A 67 -10.90 20.64 -3.42
C THR A 67 -11.20 19.28 -2.81
N SER A 68 -12.20 18.55 -3.31
CA SER A 68 -12.56 17.25 -2.74
C SER A 68 -11.48 16.21 -2.95
N PRO A 69 -11.32 15.27 -2.00
CA PRO A 69 -10.32 14.23 -2.08
C PRO A 69 -10.61 13.29 -3.25
N TRP A 70 -9.54 12.80 -3.87
CA TRP A 70 -9.63 11.73 -4.86
C TRP A 70 -10.05 10.41 -4.21
N ARG A 71 -10.78 9.62 -4.98
CA ARG A 71 -11.24 8.27 -4.68
C ARG A 71 -10.86 7.39 -5.86
N ILE A 72 -10.14 6.31 -5.56
CA ILE A 72 -9.55 5.42 -6.55
C ILE A 72 -10.18 4.04 -6.36
N PRO A 73 -11.07 3.59 -7.27
CA PRO A 73 -11.67 2.27 -7.14
C PRO A 73 -10.62 1.16 -7.34
N PRO A 74 -10.82 -0.03 -6.74
CA PRO A 74 -9.89 -1.16 -6.89
C PRO A 74 -9.60 -1.52 -8.35
N ALA A 75 -10.63 -1.46 -9.22
CA ALA A 75 -10.50 -1.71 -10.65
C ALA A 75 -9.53 -0.75 -11.36
N ALA A 76 -9.41 0.50 -10.89
CA ALA A 76 -8.46 1.46 -11.44
C ALA A 76 -7.01 1.07 -11.13
N ILE A 77 -6.77 0.56 -9.92
CA ILE A 77 -5.45 0.09 -9.47
C ILE A 77 -5.05 -1.15 -10.27
N ASP A 78 -5.97 -2.10 -10.42
CA ASP A 78 -5.74 -3.33 -11.17
C ASP A 78 -5.46 -3.05 -12.67
N HIS A 79 -6.23 -2.17 -13.31
CA HIS A 79 -5.93 -1.73 -14.68
C HIS A 79 -4.54 -1.08 -14.74
N TYR A 80 -4.23 -0.19 -13.81
CA TYR A 80 -2.95 0.52 -13.78
C TYR A 80 -1.75 -0.43 -13.67
N GLN A 81 -1.81 -1.40 -12.76
CA GLN A 81 -0.79 -2.44 -12.61
C GLN A 81 -0.64 -3.30 -13.87
N ARG A 82 -1.75 -3.66 -14.53
CA ARG A 82 -1.71 -4.42 -15.79
C ARG A 82 -1.07 -3.66 -16.95
N THR A 83 -1.24 -2.35 -16.99
CA THR A 83 -0.70 -1.49 -18.06
C THR A 83 0.72 -0.98 -17.79
N ARG A 84 1.30 -1.28 -16.62
CA ARG A 84 2.67 -0.85 -16.32
C ARG A 84 3.67 -1.65 -17.16
N PRO A 85 4.61 -0.97 -17.85
CA PRO A 85 5.79 -1.65 -18.35
C PRO A 85 6.56 -2.22 -17.15
N ARG A 86 6.92 -3.51 -17.23
CA ARG A 86 7.69 -4.23 -16.22
C ARG A 86 9.16 -3.81 -16.24
#